data_AF-A0AAX6G652-F1
#
_entry.id   AF-A0AAX6G652-F1
#
_cell.length_a   1.000
_cell.length_b   1.000
_cell.length_c   1.000
_cell.angle_alpha   90.00
_cell.angle_beta   90.00
_cell.angle_gamma   90.00
#
_symmetry.space_group_name_H-M   'P 1'
#
loop_
_entity.id
_entity.type
_entity.pdbx_description
1 polymer ?
#
loop_
_entity_poly.entity_id
_entity_poly.type
_entity_poly.pdbx_seq_one_letter_code
_entity_poly.pdbx_strand_id
1 'polypeptide(L)'
;MAASSNSSVPVTELFWSLLDKADRKFSKVRDVPSFARHRSDADFHKAFRIYTQLWKLQQENRQKLVDAGLRRWEVGEIASRIAQLYYGQYQRTSDSGYLSEAFVFYEAILSRNYFKGDGGSTTGGGVQEQGLVNKQLRFLARFLIVSLVAGRREMATRLANLLKGLVDENKKTFQEAEYKEWKHVVQEIVRFLRADSFYEYEAIKIQLCLRLTSRLLLVLFLVMTKENWFYMTPY
;
A
#
# COMPACT_ATOMS: atom_id res chain seq x y z
N MET A 1 6.38 44.59 -29.45
CA MET A 1 6.89 43.22 -29.28
C MET A 1 6.27 42.65 -28.01
N ALA A 2 5.26 41.78 -28.14
CA ALA A 2 4.64 41.13 -27.00
C ALA A 2 5.50 39.90 -26.63
N ALA A 3 6.09 39.92 -25.44
CA ALA A 3 6.76 38.76 -24.89
C ALA A 3 5.71 37.68 -24.59
N SER A 4 5.73 36.60 -25.36
CA SER A 4 4.98 35.39 -25.06
C SER A 4 5.54 34.77 -23.77
N SER A 5 4.88 35.06 -22.65
CA SER A 5 5.10 34.39 -21.38
C SER A 5 4.60 32.95 -21.51
N ASN A 6 5.47 32.07 -21.99
CA ASN A 6 5.29 30.62 -21.84
C ASN A 6 5.43 30.30 -20.34
N SER A 7 4.32 30.37 -19.62
CA SER A 7 4.20 29.89 -18.24
C SER A 7 4.18 28.36 -18.23
N SER A 8 5.30 27.74 -18.61
CA SER A 8 5.49 26.31 -18.40
C SER A 8 5.58 26.06 -16.89
N VAL A 9 4.53 25.49 -16.31
CA VAL A 9 4.50 25.08 -14.89
C VAL A 9 5.76 24.25 -14.59
N PRO A 10 6.54 24.58 -13.55
CA PRO A 10 7.70 23.80 -13.15
C PRO A 10 7.34 22.32 -13.00
N VAL A 11 8.19 21.42 -13.52
CA VAL A 11 7.96 19.96 -13.48
C VAL A 11 7.69 19.45 -12.07
N THR A 12 8.32 20.06 -11.07
CA THR A 12 8.14 19.77 -9.65
C THR A 12 6.73 20.11 -9.17
N GLU A 13 6.22 21.30 -9.49
CA GLU A 13 4.85 21.73 -9.17
C GLU A 13 3.81 20.85 -9.89
N LEU A 14 4.07 20.52 -11.16
CA LEU A 14 3.24 19.59 -11.92
C LEU A 14 3.19 18.21 -11.25
N PHE A 15 4.32 17.69 -10.77
CA PHE A 15 4.40 16.40 -10.08
C PHE A 15 3.54 16.38 -8.81
N TRP A 16 3.70 17.37 -7.94
CA TRP A 16 2.94 17.43 -6.68
C TRP A 16 1.44 17.64 -6.90
N SER A 17 1.07 18.49 -7.87
CA SER A 17 -0.33 18.68 -8.29
C SER A 17 -0.94 17.39 -8.85
N LEU A 18 -0.17 16.65 -9.65
CA LEU A 18 -0.59 15.37 -10.22
C LEU A 18 -0.73 14.30 -9.14
N LEU A 19 0.15 14.27 -8.13
CA LEU A 19 0.08 13.38 -6.99
C LEU A 19 -1.19 13.62 -6.16
N ASP A 20 -1.48 14.87 -5.76
CA ASP A 20 -2.71 15.21 -5.03
C ASP A 20 -3.96 14.82 -5.83
N LYS A 21 -3.96 15.08 -7.14
CA LYS A 21 -5.04 14.64 -8.03
C LYS A 21 -5.17 13.12 -8.08
N ALA A 22 -4.06 12.38 -8.12
CA ALA A 22 -4.04 10.92 -8.11
C ALA A 22 -4.67 10.38 -6.81
N ASP A 23 -4.27 10.92 -5.67
CA ASP A 23 -4.76 10.50 -4.35
C ASP A 23 -6.26 10.78 -4.19
N ARG A 24 -6.75 11.94 -4.65
CA ARG A 24 -8.20 12.23 -4.67
C ARG A 24 -8.99 11.24 -5.52
N LYS A 25 -8.42 10.74 -6.62
CA LYS A 25 -9.05 9.70 -7.45
C LYS A 25 -8.94 8.33 -6.79
N PHE A 26 -7.80 8.03 -6.16
CA PHE A 26 -7.58 6.79 -5.44
C PHE A 26 -8.61 6.59 -4.34
N SER A 27 -8.85 7.62 -3.51
CA SER A 27 -9.84 7.55 -2.43
C SER A 27 -11.23 7.21 -2.95
N LYS A 28 -11.63 7.76 -4.11
CA LYS A 28 -12.91 7.42 -4.75
C LYS A 28 -12.99 5.97 -5.20
N VAL A 29 -11.89 5.38 -5.66
CA VAL A 29 -11.85 3.96 -6.05
C VAL A 29 -11.91 3.06 -4.81
N ARG A 30 -11.30 3.47 -3.71
CA ARG A 30 -11.29 2.76 -2.42
C ARG A 30 -12.65 2.76 -1.74
N ASP A 31 -13.34 3.89 -1.74
CA ASP A 31 -14.56 4.11 -0.96
C ASP A 31 -15.84 3.58 -1.66
N VAL A 32 -15.73 3.06 -2.89
CA VAL A 32 -16.87 2.50 -3.64
C VAL A 32 -17.07 1.01 -3.29
N PRO A 33 -18.26 0.60 -2.80
CA PRO A 33 -18.55 -0.79 -2.50
C PRO A 33 -18.47 -1.69 -3.73
N SER A 34 -17.98 -2.92 -3.56
CA SER A 34 -17.69 -3.88 -4.64
C SER A 34 -18.88 -4.24 -5.53
N PHE A 35 -20.12 -3.99 -5.08
CA PHE A 35 -21.34 -4.24 -5.84
C PHE A 35 -21.71 -3.14 -6.86
N ALA A 36 -21.11 -1.95 -6.78
CA ALA A 36 -21.35 -0.85 -7.73
C ALA A 36 -20.45 -0.93 -8.98
N ARG A 37 -20.50 -2.07 -9.69
CA ARG A 37 -19.53 -2.47 -10.75
C ARG A 37 -19.27 -1.41 -11.84
N HIS A 38 -20.29 -0.76 -12.40
CA HIS A 38 -20.13 0.09 -13.59
C HIS A 38 -19.46 1.45 -13.32
N ARG A 39 -19.75 2.08 -12.17
CA ARG A 39 -19.11 3.36 -11.80
C ARG A 39 -17.67 3.14 -11.32
N SER A 40 -17.44 2.02 -10.65
CA SER A 40 -16.15 1.64 -10.09
C SER A 40 -15.06 1.45 -11.16
N ASP A 41 -15.41 0.88 -12.31
CA ASP A 41 -14.46 0.61 -13.39
C ASP A 41 -13.97 1.90 -14.09
N ALA A 42 -14.88 2.85 -14.35
CA ALA A 42 -14.51 4.15 -14.91
C ALA A 42 -13.61 4.97 -13.97
N ASP A 43 -13.85 4.88 -12.65
CA ASP A 43 -13.03 5.54 -11.65
C ASP A 43 -11.66 4.86 -11.49
N PHE A 44 -11.58 3.53 -11.58
CA PHE A 44 -10.33 2.78 -11.66
C PHE A 44 -9.47 3.27 -12.84
N HIS A 45 -10.01 3.29 -14.06
CA HIS A 45 -9.25 3.71 -15.24
C HIS A 45 -8.76 5.17 -15.13
N LYS A 46 -9.55 6.06 -14.52
CA LYS A 46 -9.14 7.44 -14.24
C LYS A 46 -7.99 7.51 -13.24
N ALA A 47 -8.07 6.77 -12.13
CA ALA A 47 -7.01 6.75 -11.13
C ALA A 47 -5.73 6.14 -11.70
N PHE A 48 -5.85 4.99 -12.37
CA PHE A 48 -4.74 4.27 -12.98
C PHE A 48 -4.00 5.12 -13.99
N ARG A 49 -4.72 5.82 -14.90
CA ARG A 49 -4.12 6.72 -15.88
C ARG A 49 -3.30 7.85 -15.25
N ILE A 50 -3.78 8.43 -14.15
CA ILE A 50 -3.06 9.52 -13.48
C ILE A 50 -1.82 8.99 -12.78
N TYR A 51 -1.90 7.83 -12.10
CA TYR A 51 -0.73 7.23 -11.48
C TYR A 51 0.32 6.76 -12.49
N THR A 52 -0.06 6.24 -13.66
CA THR A 52 0.92 5.87 -14.69
C THR A 52 1.60 7.10 -15.29
N GLN A 53 0.88 8.20 -15.48
CA GLN A 53 1.46 9.49 -15.85
C GLN A 53 2.44 10.01 -14.78
N LEU A 54 2.04 9.94 -13.50
CA LEU A 54 2.87 10.33 -12.37
C LEU A 54 4.14 9.49 -12.27
N TRP A 55 4.02 8.17 -12.42
CA TRP A 55 5.13 7.23 -12.40
C TRP A 55 6.13 7.49 -13.53
N LYS A 56 5.63 7.78 -14.74
CA LYS A 56 6.48 8.16 -15.88
C LYS A 56 7.19 9.49 -15.64
N LEU A 57 6.46 10.51 -15.18
CA LEU A 57 7.01 11.84 -14.87
C LEU A 57 8.13 11.74 -13.82
N GLN A 58 7.93 10.90 -12.81
CA GLN A 58 8.90 10.60 -11.76
C GLN A 58 10.16 9.94 -12.30
N GLN A 59 10.04 8.95 -13.19
CA GLN A 59 11.19 8.27 -13.78
C GLN A 59 12.01 9.20 -14.67
N GLU A 60 11.36 10.03 -15.48
CA GLU A 60 12.03 10.93 -16.44
C GLU A 60 12.72 12.13 -15.77
N ASN A 61 12.21 12.58 -14.61
CA ASN A 61 12.67 13.80 -13.94
C ASN A 61 13.23 13.55 -12.53
N ARG A 62 13.70 12.31 -12.27
CA ARG A 62 14.05 11.85 -10.92
C ARG A 62 15.02 12.79 -10.19
N GLN A 63 16.10 13.23 -10.83
CA GLN A 63 17.09 14.10 -10.19
C GLN A 63 16.48 15.41 -9.72
N LYS A 64 15.74 16.10 -10.60
CA LYS A 64 15.05 17.37 -10.28
C LYS A 64 14.05 17.22 -9.15
N LEU A 65 13.35 16.08 -9.09
CA LEU A 65 12.38 15.82 -8.01
C LEU A 65 13.08 15.56 -6.68
N VAL A 66 14.18 14.81 -6.68
CA VAL A 66 15.00 14.58 -5.48
C VAL A 66 15.61 15.90 -4.99
N ASP A 67 16.12 16.74 -5.89
CA ASP A 67 16.63 18.07 -5.56
C ASP A 67 15.53 18.98 -4.99
N ALA A 68 14.28 18.77 -5.42
CA ALA A 68 13.09 19.45 -4.89
C ALA A 68 12.51 18.80 -3.61
N GLY A 69 13.19 17.80 -3.04
CA GLY A 69 12.84 17.20 -1.76
C GLY A 69 12.04 15.89 -1.81
N LEU A 70 11.81 15.31 -3.00
CA LEU A 70 11.14 14.01 -3.13
C LEU A 70 11.94 12.93 -2.40
N ARG A 71 11.33 12.34 -1.38
CA ARG A 71 11.93 11.29 -0.56
C ARG A 71 11.76 9.92 -1.21
N ARG A 72 12.68 9.00 -0.89
CA ARG A 72 12.63 7.63 -1.38
C ARG A 72 11.33 6.91 -0.99
N TRP A 73 10.87 7.08 0.25
CA TRP A 73 9.65 6.41 0.72
C TRP A 73 8.38 6.89 -0.01
N GLU A 74 8.33 8.13 -0.48
CA GLU A 74 7.20 8.66 -1.26
C GLU A 74 7.06 7.95 -2.61
N VAL A 75 8.20 7.62 -3.25
CA VAL A 75 8.19 6.78 -4.46
C VAL A 75 7.65 5.37 -4.15
N GLY A 76 8.01 4.83 -2.98
CA GLY A 76 7.45 3.57 -2.49
C GLY A 76 5.94 3.63 -2.28
N GLU A 77 5.41 4.75 -1.80
CA GLU A 77 3.96 4.96 -1.66
C GLU A 77 3.23 4.99 -3.00
N ILE A 78 3.78 5.71 -3.99
CA ILE A 78 3.21 5.75 -5.34
C ILE A 78 3.15 4.35 -5.94
N ALA A 79 4.24 3.59 -5.85
CA ALA A 79 4.30 2.21 -6.30
C ALA A 79 3.27 1.32 -5.57
N SER A 80 3.13 1.51 -4.25
CA SER A 80 2.15 0.78 -3.43
C SER A 80 0.71 1.11 -3.82
N ARG A 81 0.40 2.36 -4.20
CA ARG A 81 -0.93 2.76 -4.70
C ARG A 81 -1.21 2.14 -6.06
N ILE A 82 -0.23 2.06 -6.96
CA ILE A 82 -0.37 1.35 -8.24
C ILE A 82 -0.67 -0.15 -8.00
N ALA A 83 0.08 -0.80 -7.11
CA ALA A 83 -0.17 -2.19 -6.73
C ALA A 83 -1.57 -2.41 -6.15
N GLN A 84 -2.05 -1.46 -5.33
CA GLN A 84 -3.42 -1.49 -4.79
C GLN A 84 -4.48 -1.38 -5.89
N LEU A 85 -4.25 -0.55 -6.92
CA LEU A 85 -5.17 -0.46 -8.07
C LEU A 85 -5.23 -1.79 -8.82
N TYR A 86 -4.08 -2.39 -9.13
CA TYR A 86 -4.01 -3.71 -9.76
C TYR A 86 -4.76 -4.77 -8.92
N TYR A 87 -4.46 -4.88 -7.63
CA TYR A 87 -5.12 -5.84 -6.76
C TYR A 87 -6.63 -5.59 -6.64
N GLY A 88 -7.05 -4.33 -6.53
CA GLY A 88 -8.46 -3.97 -6.51
C GLY A 88 -9.20 -4.36 -7.78
N GLN A 89 -8.54 -4.29 -8.95
CA GLN A 89 -9.13 -4.75 -10.20
C GLN A 89 -9.20 -6.28 -10.26
N TYR A 90 -8.15 -6.98 -9.82
CA TYR A 90 -8.18 -8.44 -9.66
C TYR A 90 -9.38 -8.89 -8.80
N GLN A 91 -9.68 -8.22 -7.68
CA GLN A 91 -10.82 -8.59 -6.84
C GLN A 91 -12.18 -8.48 -7.56
N ARG A 92 -12.29 -7.65 -8.61
CA ARG A 92 -13.54 -7.47 -9.36
C ARG A 92 -13.66 -8.41 -10.56
N THR A 93 -12.55 -8.63 -11.27
CA THR A 93 -12.49 -9.38 -12.53
C THR A 93 -12.06 -10.82 -12.35
N SER A 94 -11.37 -11.13 -11.23
CA SER A 94 -10.65 -12.38 -10.99
C SER A 94 -9.56 -12.70 -12.02
N ASP A 95 -9.10 -11.69 -12.78
CA ASP A 95 -8.06 -11.86 -13.79
C ASP A 95 -6.66 -11.87 -13.16
N SER A 96 -6.02 -13.03 -13.25
CA SER A 96 -4.68 -13.30 -12.71
C SER A 96 -3.56 -12.41 -13.24
N GLY A 97 -3.74 -11.76 -14.40
CA GLY A 97 -2.81 -10.77 -14.92
C GLY A 97 -2.65 -9.59 -13.95
N TYR A 98 -3.76 -9.03 -13.46
CA TYR A 98 -3.74 -7.95 -12.49
C TYR A 98 -3.11 -8.37 -11.14
N LEU A 99 -3.34 -9.60 -10.71
CA LEU A 99 -2.71 -10.13 -9.49
C LEU A 99 -1.18 -10.22 -9.63
N SER A 100 -0.72 -10.68 -10.79
CA SER A 100 0.70 -10.81 -11.11
C SER A 100 1.38 -9.44 -11.11
N GLU A 101 0.77 -8.44 -11.74
CA GLU A 101 1.27 -7.06 -11.74
C GLU A 101 1.33 -6.46 -10.33
N ALA A 102 0.28 -6.65 -9.51
CA ALA A 102 0.30 -6.19 -8.13
C ALA A 102 1.46 -6.82 -7.33
N PHE A 103 1.71 -8.11 -7.52
CA PHE A 103 2.83 -8.81 -6.88
C PHE A 103 4.18 -8.22 -7.29
N VAL A 104 4.40 -8.01 -8.60
CA VAL A 104 5.65 -7.43 -9.13
C VAL A 104 5.94 -6.06 -8.53
N PHE A 105 4.93 -5.18 -8.45
CA PHE A 105 5.10 -3.87 -7.82
C PHE A 105 5.45 -3.99 -6.33
N TYR A 106 4.75 -4.83 -5.56
CA TYR A 106 5.05 -4.99 -4.14
C TYR A 106 6.43 -5.61 -3.89
N GLU A 107 6.84 -6.59 -4.69
CA GLU A 107 8.17 -7.20 -4.61
C GLU A 107 9.28 -6.19 -4.95
N ALA A 108 9.07 -5.35 -5.97
CA ALA A 108 9.98 -4.26 -6.31
C ALA A 108 10.11 -3.25 -5.16
N ILE A 109 9.01 -2.99 -4.43
CA ILE A 109 9.05 -2.08 -3.27
C ILE A 109 9.88 -2.69 -2.13
N LEU A 110 9.67 -3.98 -1.85
CA LEU A 110 10.37 -4.69 -0.79
C LEU A 110 11.88 -4.80 -1.10
N SER A 111 12.24 -5.25 -2.30
CA SER A 111 13.63 -5.46 -2.72
C SER A 111 14.45 -4.17 -2.71
N ARG A 112 13.83 -3.06 -3.12
CA ARG A 112 14.48 -1.74 -3.14
C ARG A 112 14.41 -1.02 -1.79
N ASN A 113 13.83 -1.62 -0.74
CA ASN A 113 13.80 -1.06 0.61
C ASN A 113 13.33 0.41 0.65
N TYR A 114 12.27 0.79 -0.09
CA TYR A 114 11.85 2.19 -0.17
C TYR A 114 11.45 2.81 1.18
N PHE A 115 10.99 1.98 2.14
CA PHE A 115 10.59 2.43 3.47
C PHE A 115 11.74 2.46 4.48
N LYS A 116 12.96 2.01 4.11
CA LYS A 116 14.12 2.15 4.98
C LYS A 116 14.54 3.63 4.95
N GLY A 117 14.53 4.29 6.11
CA GLY A 117 14.88 5.71 6.20
C GLY A 117 16.21 5.99 5.50
N ASP A 118 16.25 7.05 4.69
CA ASP A 118 17.50 7.55 4.15
C ASP A 118 18.32 8.02 5.36
N GLY A 119 19.44 7.35 5.65
CA GLY A 119 20.22 7.46 6.90
C GLY A 119 20.87 8.83 7.20
N GLY A 120 20.28 9.93 6.74
CA GLY A 120 20.67 11.30 7.03
C GLY A 120 19.44 12.20 7.17
N SER A 121 18.98 12.43 8.41
CA SER A 121 18.20 13.61 8.82
C SER A 121 17.89 13.52 10.32
N THR A 122 18.88 13.90 11.12
CA THR A 122 18.87 14.07 12.58
C THR A 122 18.06 15.28 13.08
N THR A 123 17.04 15.75 12.35
CA THR A 123 16.43 17.07 12.64
C THR A 123 14.92 17.15 12.35
N GLY A 124 14.16 16.07 12.54
CA GLY A 124 12.72 16.08 12.23
C GLY A 124 11.89 15.03 12.97
N GLY A 125 11.91 15.07 14.31
CA GLY A 125 10.89 14.56 15.24
C GLY A 125 10.33 13.15 15.03
N GLY A 126 10.43 12.28 16.04
CA GLY A 126 9.99 10.88 16.02
C GLY A 126 8.54 10.58 15.53
N VAL A 127 7.70 11.61 15.36
CA VAL A 127 6.37 11.51 14.72
C VAL A 127 6.48 11.15 13.22
N GLN A 128 7.42 11.72 12.46
CA GLN A 128 7.56 11.41 11.03
C GLN A 128 8.14 10.00 10.82
N GLU A 129 9.02 9.58 11.73
CA GLU A 129 9.57 8.22 11.80
C GLU A 129 8.48 7.19 12.15
N GLN A 130 7.63 7.47 13.14
CA GLN A 130 6.48 6.63 13.48
C GLN A 130 5.48 6.52 12.32
N GLY A 131 5.20 7.62 11.63
CA GLY A 131 4.34 7.63 10.44
C GLY A 131 4.88 6.73 9.32
N LEU A 132 6.20 6.71 9.13
CA LEU A 132 6.86 5.87 8.14
C LEU A 132 6.79 4.37 8.50
N VAL A 133 7.02 4.02 9.77
CA VAL A 133 6.87 2.64 10.27
C VAL A 133 5.45 2.14 10.04
N ASN A 134 4.44 2.96 10.32
CA ASN A 134 3.05 2.62 10.07
C ASN A 134 2.76 2.40 8.57
N LYS A 135 3.28 3.27 7.70
CA LYS A 135 3.19 3.07 6.23
C LYS A 135 3.81 1.73 5.83
N GLN A 136 4.97 1.38 6.39
CA GLN A 136 5.67 0.12 6.13
C GLN A 136 4.90 -1.11 6.64
N LEU A 137 4.35 -1.08 7.87
CA LEU A 137 3.52 -2.15 8.42
C LEU A 137 2.31 -2.43 7.52
N ARG A 138 1.62 -1.37 7.10
CA ARG A 138 0.48 -1.47 6.20
C ARG A 138 0.88 -2.01 4.82
N PHE A 139 2.01 -1.57 4.28
CA PHE A 139 2.56 -2.12 3.04
C PHE A 139 2.82 -3.64 3.16
N LEU A 140 3.52 -4.08 4.22
CA LEU A 140 3.82 -5.49 4.46
C LEU A 140 2.54 -6.32 4.58
N ALA A 141 1.54 -5.83 5.30
CA ALA A 141 0.25 -6.49 5.43
C ALA A 141 -0.49 -6.64 4.09
N ARG A 142 -0.50 -5.61 3.23
CA ARG A 142 -1.11 -5.71 1.89
C ARG A 142 -0.36 -6.70 1.01
N PHE A 143 0.97 -6.63 1.01
CA PHE A 143 1.77 -7.53 0.20
C PHE A 143 1.62 -8.99 0.64
N LEU A 144 1.44 -9.23 1.95
CA LEU A 144 1.18 -10.55 2.49
C LEU A 144 -0.13 -11.12 1.92
N ILE A 145 -1.20 -10.32 1.87
CA ILE A 145 -2.48 -10.73 1.24
C ILE A 145 -2.25 -11.11 -0.23
N VAL A 146 -1.57 -10.25 -1.01
CA VAL A 146 -1.30 -10.53 -2.42
C VAL A 146 -0.48 -11.81 -2.59
N SER A 147 0.53 -12.03 -1.73
CA SER A 147 1.37 -13.23 -1.75
C SER A 147 0.56 -14.49 -1.45
N LEU A 148 -0.35 -14.44 -0.49
CA LEU A 148 -1.24 -15.56 -0.16
C LEU A 148 -2.17 -15.90 -1.32
N VAL A 149 -2.83 -14.89 -1.89
CA VAL A 149 -3.75 -15.07 -3.02
C VAL A 149 -3.04 -15.56 -4.27
N ALA A 150 -1.81 -15.10 -4.51
CA ALA A 150 -0.97 -15.55 -5.62
C ALA A 150 -0.31 -16.94 -5.37
N GLY A 151 -0.57 -17.59 -4.23
CA GLY A 151 0.02 -18.87 -3.87
C GLY A 151 1.53 -18.83 -3.54
N ARG A 152 2.10 -17.64 -3.32
CA ARG A 152 3.52 -17.42 -3.00
C ARG A 152 3.78 -17.58 -1.50
N ARG A 153 3.68 -18.83 -1.01
CA ARG A 153 3.71 -19.16 0.44
C ARG A 153 5.03 -18.80 1.13
N GLU A 154 6.15 -19.02 0.45
CA GLU A 154 7.47 -18.64 0.99
C GLU A 154 7.57 -17.12 1.20
N MET A 155 7.10 -16.34 0.23
CA MET A 155 7.05 -14.88 0.34
C MET A 155 6.10 -14.45 1.46
N ALA A 156 4.91 -15.05 1.58
CA ALA A 156 3.97 -14.75 2.66
C ALA A 156 4.59 -15.00 4.05
N THR A 157 5.33 -16.10 4.20
CA THR A 157 6.04 -16.45 5.44
C THR A 157 7.15 -15.45 5.74
N ARG A 158 7.95 -15.06 4.73
CA ARG A 158 8.96 -14.02 4.86
C ARG A 158 8.35 -12.69 5.31
N LEU A 159 7.24 -12.29 4.71
CA LEU A 159 6.54 -11.04 5.04
C LEU A 159 5.97 -11.07 6.47
N ALA A 160 5.43 -12.19 6.92
CA ALA A 160 4.95 -12.33 8.30
C ALA A 160 6.08 -12.15 9.32
N ASN A 161 7.26 -12.71 9.04
CA ASN A 161 8.44 -12.54 9.88
C ASN A 161 8.94 -11.09 9.90
N LEU A 162 8.97 -10.42 8.74
CA LEU A 162 9.32 -9.00 8.65
C LEU A 162 8.33 -8.12 9.42
N LEU A 163 7.03 -8.39 9.28
CA LEU A 163 5.98 -7.65 9.99
C LEU A 163 6.13 -7.83 11.50
N LYS A 164 6.35 -9.06 11.97
CA LYS A 164 6.59 -9.35 13.39
C LYS A 164 7.81 -8.60 13.92
N GLY A 165 8.96 -8.69 13.22
CA GLY A 165 10.18 -7.99 13.60
C GLY A 165 9.94 -6.47 13.73
N LEU A 166 9.29 -5.87 12.73
CA LEU A 166 9.01 -4.44 12.72
C LEU A 166 8.09 -4.01 13.88
N VAL A 167 7.08 -4.81 14.23
CA VAL A 167 6.19 -4.55 15.39
C VAL A 167 6.96 -4.66 16.71
N ASP A 168 7.80 -5.69 16.86
CA ASP A 168 8.55 -5.93 18.09
C ASP A 168 9.65 -4.87 18.32
N GLU A 169 10.35 -4.45 17.27
CA GLU A 169 11.38 -3.40 17.30
C GLU A 169 10.80 -2.03 17.69
N ASN A 170 9.59 -1.72 17.22
CA ASN A 170 8.95 -0.41 17.44
C ASN A 170 8.01 -0.36 18.65
N LYS A 171 8.02 -1.39 19.51
CA LYS A 171 7.16 -1.45 20.71
C LYS A 171 7.23 -0.20 21.60
N LYS A 172 8.42 0.38 21.76
CA LYS A 172 8.64 1.58 22.61
C LYS A 172 8.14 2.87 21.96
N THR A 173 8.01 2.88 20.64
CA THR A 173 7.59 4.04 19.84
C THR A 173 6.08 4.08 19.68
N PHE A 174 5.42 2.92 19.68
CA PHE A 174 3.96 2.83 19.57
C PHE A 174 3.24 3.22 20.86
N GLN A 175 2.01 3.74 20.68
CA GLN A 175 1.05 3.77 21.77
C GLN A 175 0.67 2.34 22.17
N GLU A 176 0.36 2.11 23.45
CA GLU A 176 0.08 0.76 23.95
C GLU A 176 -1.08 0.08 23.20
N ALA A 177 -2.14 0.84 22.87
CA ALA A 177 -3.27 0.34 22.09
C ALA A 177 -2.86 -0.09 20.67
N GLU A 178 -2.10 0.76 19.98
CA GLU A 178 -1.60 0.50 18.62
C GLU A 178 -0.68 -0.74 18.58
N TYR A 179 0.23 -0.87 19.54
CA TYR A 179 1.08 -2.06 19.66
C TYR A 179 0.25 -3.33 19.88
N LYS A 180 -0.78 -3.29 20.75
CA LYS A 180 -1.67 -4.44 20.99
C LYS A 180 -2.44 -4.82 19.73
N GLU A 181 -2.96 -3.86 18.97
CA GLU A 181 -3.65 -4.10 17.70
C GLU A 181 -2.71 -4.78 16.68
N TRP A 182 -1.53 -4.21 16.44
CA TRP A 182 -0.57 -4.79 15.49
C TRP A 182 -0.06 -6.16 15.93
N LYS A 183 0.17 -6.36 17.23
CA LYS A 183 0.55 -7.66 17.78
C LYS A 183 -0.54 -8.69 17.57
N HIS A 184 -1.81 -8.32 17.75
CA HIS A 184 -2.94 -9.19 17.47
C HIS A 184 -3.00 -9.56 15.99
N VAL A 185 -2.81 -8.60 15.08
CA VAL A 185 -2.72 -8.85 13.63
C VAL A 185 -1.62 -9.87 13.30
N VAL A 186 -0.42 -9.69 13.86
CA VAL A 186 0.70 -10.62 13.65
C VAL A 186 0.35 -12.03 14.16
N GLN A 187 -0.30 -12.13 15.32
CA GLN A 187 -0.72 -13.43 15.86
C GLN A 187 -1.72 -14.15 14.96
N GLU A 188 -2.71 -13.43 14.44
CA GLU A 188 -3.70 -14.00 13.52
C GLU A 188 -3.06 -14.43 12.19
N ILE A 189 -2.13 -13.65 11.65
CA ILE A 189 -1.36 -14.02 10.45
C ILE A 189 -0.55 -15.30 10.69
N VAL A 190 0.17 -15.39 11.81
CA VAL A 190 0.98 -16.58 12.13
C VAL A 190 0.10 -17.81 12.35
N ARG A 191 -1.04 -17.66 13.03
CA ARG A 191 -2.02 -18.73 13.19
C ARG A 191 -2.57 -19.19 11.84
N PHE A 192 -2.91 -18.25 10.97
CA PHE A 192 -3.38 -18.54 9.62
C PHE A 192 -2.34 -19.32 8.81
N LEU A 193 -1.10 -18.84 8.75
CA LEU A 193 -0.03 -19.51 7.98
C LEU A 193 0.26 -20.92 8.49
N ARG A 194 0.20 -21.13 9.81
CA ARG A 194 0.31 -22.46 10.42
C ARG A 194 -0.85 -23.35 9.99
N ALA A 195 -2.09 -22.88 10.13
CA ALA A 195 -3.27 -23.66 9.72
C ALA A 195 -3.23 -24.00 8.22
N ASP A 196 -2.89 -23.02 7.39
CA ASP A 196 -2.76 -23.17 5.93
C ASP A 196 -1.69 -24.24 5.58
N SER A 197 -0.59 -24.35 6.33
CA SER A 197 0.45 -25.37 6.09
C SER A 197 -0.03 -26.83 6.24
N PHE A 198 -1.13 -27.07 6.95
CA PHE A 198 -1.70 -28.42 7.12
C PHE A 198 -2.64 -28.84 6.00
N TYR A 199 -3.09 -27.91 5.13
CA TYR A 199 -4.04 -28.20 4.06
C TYR A 199 -3.34 -28.21 2.70
N GLU A 200 -2.65 -29.31 2.41
CA GLU A 200 -1.95 -29.55 1.15
C GLU A 200 -2.89 -30.09 0.03
N TYR A 201 -4.19 -30.26 0.29
CA TYR A 201 -5.15 -30.82 -0.66
C TYR A 201 -5.96 -29.78 -1.45
N GLU A 202 -5.86 -29.87 -2.78
CA GLU A 202 -6.19 -28.87 -3.82
C GLU A 202 -7.66 -28.38 -3.89
N ALA A 203 -8.65 -29.12 -3.41
CA ALA A 203 -10.06 -28.79 -3.70
C ALA A 203 -10.76 -27.87 -2.67
N ILE A 204 -10.20 -27.68 -1.46
CA ILE A 204 -10.83 -26.89 -0.38
C ILE A 204 -10.26 -25.46 -0.30
N LYS A 205 -9.14 -25.20 -0.99
CA LYS A 205 -8.40 -23.92 -0.94
C LYS A 205 -9.27 -22.72 -1.30
N ILE A 206 -10.08 -22.76 -2.36
CA ILE A 206 -10.79 -21.56 -2.84
C ILE A 206 -11.95 -21.16 -1.90
N GLN A 207 -12.73 -22.12 -1.41
CA GLN A 207 -13.90 -21.83 -0.56
C GLN A 207 -13.53 -21.46 0.88
N LEU A 208 -12.47 -22.07 1.44
CA LEU A 208 -11.95 -21.73 2.76
C LEU A 208 -11.09 -20.46 2.70
N CYS A 209 -10.33 -20.24 1.62
CA CYS A 209 -9.67 -18.96 1.37
C CYS A 209 -10.73 -17.87 1.33
N LEU A 210 -11.82 -17.96 0.56
CA LEU A 210 -12.89 -16.94 0.56
C LEU A 210 -13.54 -16.70 1.95
N ARG A 211 -13.76 -17.74 2.77
CA ARG A 211 -14.38 -17.60 4.11
C ARG A 211 -13.42 -17.15 5.23
N LEU A 212 -12.15 -17.56 5.21
CA LEU A 212 -11.13 -17.15 6.20
C LEU A 212 -10.39 -15.88 5.80
N THR A 213 -10.20 -15.65 4.49
CA THR A 213 -9.88 -14.32 3.98
C THR A 213 -10.96 -13.35 4.38
N SER A 214 -12.25 -13.70 4.47
CA SER A 214 -13.23 -12.73 4.98
C SER A 214 -12.91 -12.25 6.40
N ARG A 215 -12.44 -13.10 7.33
CA ARG A 215 -12.04 -12.68 8.69
C ARG A 215 -10.67 -12.01 8.74
N LEU A 216 -9.65 -12.57 8.08
CA LEU A 216 -8.32 -11.97 8.04
C LEU A 216 -8.31 -10.68 7.22
N LEU A 217 -9.02 -10.63 6.10
CA LEU A 217 -9.34 -9.40 5.36
C LEU A 217 -10.23 -8.52 6.20
N LEU A 218 -11.21 -8.95 6.99
CA LEU A 218 -11.94 -8.01 7.86
C LEU A 218 -11.02 -7.40 8.92
N VAL A 219 -10.17 -8.18 9.58
CA VAL A 219 -9.22 -7.69 10.58
C VAL A 219 -8.19 -6.76 9.94
N LEU A 220 -7.59 -7.16 8.83
CA LEU A 220 -6.67 -6.33 8.07
C LEU A 220 -7.38 -5.12 7.47
N PHE A 221 -8.53 -5.27 6.83
CA PHE A 221 -9.34 -4.17 6.27
C PHE A 221 -9.76 -3.19 7.36
N LEU A 222 -10.24 -3.63 8.52
CA LEU A 222 -10.58 -2.75 9.65
C LEU A 222 -9.35 -1.99 10.17
N VAL A 223 -8.21 -2.67 10.36
CA VAL A 223 -6.94 -2.02 10.76
C VAL A 223 -6.44 -1.05 9.67
N MET A 224 -6.72 -1.34 8.41
CA MET A 224 -6.23 -0.61 7.24
C MET A 224 -7.19 0.49 6.75
N THR A 225 -8.45 0.49 7.20
CA THR A 225 -9.48 1.50 6.93
C THR A 225 -9.66 2.50 8.07
N LYS A 226 -9.05 2.26 9.24
CA LYS A 226 -8.92 3.23 10.35
C LYS A 226 -8.10 4.50 10.00
N GLU A 227 -7.82 4.77 8.73
CA GLU A 227 -7.21 6.02 8.25
C GLU A 227 -8.05 7.29 8.52
N ASN A 228 -9.29 7.20 9.05
CA ASN A 228 -10.14 8.39 9.31
C ASN A 228 -10.81 8.49 10.70
N TRP A 229 -10.63 7.54 11.63
CA TRP A 229 -11.33 7.63 12.93
C TRP A 229 -10.57 8.37 14.02
N PHE A 230 -9.28 8.66 13.85
CA PHE A 230 -8.49 9.40 14.84
C PHE A 230 -8.52 10.93 14.67
N TYR A 231 -9.26 11.47 13.69
CA TYR A 231 -9.45 12.91 13.47
C TYR A 231 -10.92 13.38 13.49
N MET A 232 -11.87 12.54 13.89
CA MET A 232 -13.27 12.94 14.10
C MET A 232 -13.76 12.45 15.46
N THR A 233 -13.20 13.01 16.53
CA THR A 233 -14.00 13.31 17.72
C THR A 233 -14.47 14.75 17.58
N PRO A 234 -15.74 15.00 17.19
CA PRO A 234 -16.34 16.28 17.49
C PRO A 234 -16.65 16.30 19.00
N TYR A 235 -16.36 17.43 19.63
CA TYR A 235 -17.14 17.89 20.76
C TYR A 235 -18.63 17.88 20.41
#